data_AF-A0A821D596-F1
#
_entry.id   AF-A0A821D596-F1
#
_cell.length_a   1.000
_cell.length_b   1.000
_cell.length_c   1.000
_cell.angle_alpha   90.00
_cell.angle_beta   90.00
_cell.angle_gamma   90.00
#
_symmetry.space_group_name_H-M   'P 1'
#
loop_
_entity.id
_entity.type
_entity.pdbx_description
1 polymer ?
#
loop_
_entity_poly.entity_id
_entity_poly.type
_entity_poly.pdbx_seq_one_letter_code
_entity_poly.pdbx_strand_id
1 'polypeptide(L)' 'MESNMTKSNHDTGDNAWMMTSTALVLLMTPALAFFYGGLVDRKNILNQLFLSFICMGIVFLQWVLFGFSFAFGPPASVAF' A
#
# COMPACT_ATOMS: atom_id res chain seq x y z
N MET A 1 34.56 -20.32 14.53
CA MET A 1 34.49 -19.66 13.21
C MET A 1 33.05 -19.70 12.68
N GLU A 2 32.06 -19.36 13.51
CA GLU A 2 30.62 -19.36 13.14
C GLU A 2 29.85 -18.31 13.98
N SER A 3 30.49 -17.20 14.35
CA SER A 3 29.90 -16.14 15.18
C SER A 3 29.16 -15.08 14.34
N ASN A 4 28.49 -15.49 13.25
CA ASN A 4 27.82 -14.59 12.29
C ASN A 4 26.34 -14.91 12.02
N MET A 5 25.63 -15.65 12.89
CA MET A 5 24.22 -16.02 12.66
C MET A 5 23.17 -15.11 13.34
N THR A 6 23.53 -13.94 13.87
CA THR A 6 22.54 -13.02 14.47
C THR A 6 22.87 -11.55 14.26
N LYS A 7 23.52 -11.20 13.15
CA LYS A 7 23.39 -9.83 12.63
C LYS A 7 22.13 -9.84 11.79
N SER A 8 21.03 -9.41 12.38
CA SER A 8 19.90 -8.92 11.58
C SER A 8 20.47 -7.76 10.76
N ASN A 9 20.94 -8.06 9.54
CA ASN A 9 21.47 -7.07 8.60
C ASN A 9 20.29 -6.20 8.15
N HIS A 10 19.84 -5.32 9.03
CA HIS A 10 18.88 -4.29 8.72
C HIS A 10 19.69 -3.18 8.08
N ASP A 11 19.89 -3.29 6.78
CA ASP A 11 20.52 -2.21 6.03
C ASP A 11 19.56 -1.01 6.04
N THR A 12 20.00 0.09 6.65
CA THR A 12 19.20 1.32 6.73
C THR A 12 18.87 1.86 5.33
N GLY A 13 19.73 1.60 4.34
CA GLY A 13 19.52 1.94 2.94
C GLY A 13 18.37 1.15 2.32
N ASP A 14 18.32 -0.16 2.54
CA ASP A 14 17.24 -1.01 2.02
C ASP A 14 15.88 -0.62 2.62
N ASN A 15 15.84 -0.32 3.92
CA ASN A 15 14.63 0.14 4.59
C ASN A 15 14.17 1.52 4.09
N ALA A 16 15.11 2.46 3.92
CA ALA A 16 14.80 3.79 3.37
C ALA A 16 14.27 3.71 1.92
N TRP A 17 14.86 2.82 1.12
CA TRP A 17 14.41 2.57 -0.25
C TRP A 17 13.02 1.95 -0.31
N MET A 18 12.74 0.97 0.55
CA MET A 18 11.44 0.31 0.62
C MET A 18 10.32 1.27 1.08
N MET A 19 10.59 2.14 2.07
CA MET A 19 9.64 3.17 2.49
C MET A 19 9.38 4.20 1.40
N THR A 20 10.44 4.63 0.69
CA THR A 20 10.31 5.55 -0.45
C THR A 20 9.48 4.93 -1.57
N SER A 21 9.76 3.68 -1.94
CA SER A 21 9.00 2.94 -2.95
C SER A 21 7.53 2.78 -2.57
N THR A 22 7.25 2.47 -1.30
CA THR A 22 5.89 2.35 -0.78
C THR A 22 5.13 3.69 -0.83
N ALA A 23 5.81 4.79 -0.52
CA ALA A 23 5.24 6.14 -0.63
C ALA A 23 4.91 6.52 -2.08
N LEU A 24 5.76 6.16 -3.05
CA LEU A 24 5.50 6.36 -4.48
C LEU A 24 4.26 5.60 -4.96
N VAL A 25 4.09 4.34 -4.51
CA VAL A 25 2.91 3.53 -4.85
C VAL A 25 1.64 4.11 -4.24
N LEU A 26 1.69 4.58 -2.99
CA LEU A 26 0.53 5.18 -2.32
C LEU A 26 0.04 6.45 -3.04
N LEU A 27 0.94 7.17 -3.72
CA LEU A 27 0.63 8.33 -4.54
C LEU A 27 -0.05 7.98 -5.88
N MET A 28 0.05 6.74 -6.40
CA MET A 28 -0.61 6.38 -7.68
C MET A 28 -2.14 6.40 -7.59
N THR A 29 -2.74 5.88 -6.52
CA THR A 29 -4.20 5.82 -6.32
C THR A 29 -4.86 7.21 -6.30
N PRO A 30 -4.33 8.24 -5.60
CA PRO A 30 -4.86 9.60 -5.67
C PRO A 30 -4.39 10.34 -6.93
N ALA A 31 -3.22 10.04 -7.50
CA ALA A 31 -2.76 10.67 -8.75
C ALA A 31 -3.72 10.39 -9.92
N LEU A 32 -4.20 9.14 -10.03
CA LEU A 32 -5.24 8.80 -11.00
C LEU A 32 -6.53 9.55 -10.72
N ALA A 33 -6.94 9.74 -9.47
CA ALA A 33 -8.13 10.51 -9.13
C ALA A 33 -8.03 11.98 -9.56
N PHE A 34 -6.86 12.60 -9.39
CA PHE A 34 -6.60 13.95 -9.91
C PHE A 34 -6.60 13.98 -11.44
N PHE A 35 -6.05 12.95 -12.10
CA PHE A 35 -6.04 12.86 -13.56
C PHE A 35 -7.44 12.61 -14.14
N TYR A 36 -8.18 11.63 -13.61
CA TYR A 36 -9.57 11.34 -13.99
C TYR A 36 -10.53 12.47 -13.60
N GLY A 37 -10.25 13.18 -12.51
CA GLY A 37 -10.94 14.40 -12.13
C GLY A 37 -10.69 15.55 -13.11
N GLY A 38 -9.52 15.63 -13.74
CA GLY A 38 -9.22 16.65 -14.77
C GLY A 38 -9.87 16.38 -16.13
N LEU A 39 -10.15 15.11 -16.45
CA LEU A 39 -10.81 14.68 -17.70
C LEU A 39 -12.34 14.68 -17.63
N VAL A 40 -12.91 14.80 -16.43
CA VAL A 40 -14.37 14.85 -16.21
C VAL A 40 -14.86 16.30 -16.15
N ASP A 41 -16.15 16.49 -16.42
CA ASP A 41 -16.80 17.80 -16.33
C ASP A 41 -16.49 18.52 -15.00
N ARG A 42 -16.23 19.83 -15.09
CA ARG A 42 -15.89 20.71 -13.95
C ARG A 42 -16.86 20.62 -12.77
N LYS A 43 -18.09 20.18 -13.04
CA LYS A 43 -19.21 20.00 -12.10
C LYS A 43 -19.01 18.78 -11.18
N ASN A 44 -18.29 17.76 -11.64
CA ASN A 44 -18.18 16.46 -10.98
C ASN A 44 -16.76 16.18 -10.41
N ILE A 45 -15.82 17.10 -10.60
CA ILE A 45 -14.43 16.97 -10.13
C ILE A 45 -14.34 16.85 -8.61
N LEU A 46 -15.12 17.67 -7.89
CA LEU A 46 -15.19 17.61 -6.42
C LEU A 46 -15.64 16.23 -5.93
N ASN A 47 -16.66 15.65 -6.58
CA ASN A 47 -17.17 14.33 -6.23
C ASN A 47 -16.12 13.24 -6.46
N GLN A 48 -15.33 13.33 -7.53
CA GLN A 48 -14.27 12.36 -7.85
C GLN A 48 -13.11 12.40 -6.83
N LEU A 49 -12.77 13.59 -6.32
CA LEU A 49 -11.74 13.75 -5.30
C LEU A 49 -12.18 13.19 -3.93
N PHE A 50 -13.40 13.49 -3.49
CA PHE A 50 -13.94 12.94 -2.23
C PHE A 50 -14.10 11.42 -2.29
N LEU A 51 -14.59 10.86 -3.40
CA LEU A 51 -14.71 9.41 -3.59
C LEU A 51 -13.35 8.71 -3.45
N SER A 52 -12.30 9.30 -4.01
CA SER A 52 -10.95 8.71 -3.96
C SER A 52 -10.33 8.78 -2.56
N PHE A 53 -10.63 9.83 -1.79
CA PHE A 53 -10.21 9.94 -0.39
C PHE A 53 -10.88 8.87 0.48
N ILE A 54 -12.19 8.63 0.28
CA ILE A 54 -12.96 7.62 0.99
C ILE A 54 -12.51 6.20 0.59
N CYS A 55 -12.33 5.93 -0.71
CA CYS A 55 -11.83 4.64 -1.20
C CYS A 55 -10.44 4.32 -0.65
N MET A 56 -9.51 5.28 -0.60
CA MET A 56 -8.19 5.08 -0.01
C MET A 56 -8.29 4.69 1.47
N GLY A 57 -9.16 5.35 2.24
CA GLY A 57 -9.41 5.02 3.65
C GLY A 57 -9.98 3.62 3.84
N ILE A 58 -10.99 3.24 3.04
CA ILE A 58 -11.61 1.90 3.12
C ILE A 58 -10.60 0.81 2.76
N VAL A 59 -9.84 0.99 1.67
CA VAL A 59 -8.82 0.01 1.24
C VAL A 59 -7.70 -0.12 2.27
N PHE A 60 -7.27 0.99 2.89
CA PHE A 60 -6.26 0.94 3.95
C PHE A 60 -6.76 0.19 5.19
N LEU A 61 -8.00 0.46 5.63
CA LEU A 61 -8.62 -0.25 6.75
C LEU A 61 -8.79 -1.75 6.45
N GLN A 62 -9.32 -2.07 5.26
CA GLN A 62 -9.43 -3.43 4.75
C GLN A 62 -8.08 -4.16 4.76
N TRP A 63 -7.03 -3.48 4.31
CA TRP A 63 -5.68 -4.03 4.22
C TRP A 63 -5.11 -4.40 5.59
N VAL A 64 -5.27 -3.51 6.58
CA VAL A 64 -4.77 -3.72 7.95
C VAL A 64 -5.56 -4.80 8.69
N LEU A 65 -6.89 -4.86 8.52
CA LEU A 65 -7.74 -5.78 9.28
C LEU A 65 -7.58 -7.24 8.84
N PHE A 66 -7.58 -7.51 7.53
CA PHE A 66 -7.50 -8.88 7.03
C PHE A 66 -6.83 -9.02 5.66
N GLY A 67 -6.61 -7.93 4.92
CA GLY A 67 -5.93 -7.99 3.61
C GLY A 67 -4.50 -8.52 3.71
N PHE A 68 -3.73 -8.10 4.73
CA PHE A 68 -2.37 -8.60 4.94
C PHE A 68 -2.36 -10.10 5.24
N SER A 69 -3.22 -10.55 6.16
CA SER A 69 -3.33 -11.96 6.53
C SER A 69 -3.89 -12.83 5.39
N PHE A 70 -4.69 -12.28 4.48
CA PHE A 70 -5.19 -13.02 3.33
C PHE A 70 -4.14 -13.17 2.22
N ALA A 71 -3.32 -12.13 2.00
CA ALA A 71 -2.29 -12.14 0.96
C ALA A 71 -1.01 -12.89 1.36
N PHE A 72 -0.60 -12.79 2.62
CA PHE A 72 0.65 -13.38 3.15
C PHE A 72 0.40 -14.44 4.22
N GLY A 73 -0.85 -14.86 4.41
CA GLY A 73 -1.21 -15.90 5.37
C GLY A 73 -0.64 -17.26 4.98
N PRO A 74 -0.48 -18.18 5.95
CA PRO A 74 -0.09 -19.55 5.67
C PRO A 74 -1.04 -20.19 4.65
N PRO A 75 -0.52 -20.92 3.65
CA PRO A 75 -1.37 -21.62 2.71
C PRO A 75 -2.23 -22.62 3.49
N ALA A 76 -3.51 -22.72 3.13
CA ALA A 76 -4.47 -23.64 3.76
C ALA A 76 -4.08 -25.14 3.66
N SER A 77 -2.98 -25.46 2.97
CA SER A 77 -2.47 -26.82 2.74
C SER A 77 -1.65 -27.41 3.90
N VAL A 78 -1.38 -26.67 4.98
CA VAL A 78 -0.61 -27.16 6.14
C VAL A 78 -1.50 -27.63 7.30
N ALA A 79 -2.79 -27.86 7.05
CA ALA A 79 -3.78 -28.27 8.06
C ALA A 79 -4.15 -29.77 8.04
N PHE A 80 -3.31 -30.62 7.45
CA PHE A 80 -3.38 -32.09 7.56
C PHE A 80 -1.98 -32.70 7.56
#